data_AF-A0A7R8VGI6-F1
#
_entry.id   AF-A0A7R8VGI6-F1
#
_cell.length_a   1.000
_cell.length_b   1.000
_cell.length_c   1.000
_cell.angle_alpha   90.00
_cell.angle_beta   90.00
_cell.angle_gamma   90.00
#
_symmetry.space_group_name_H-M   'P 1'
#
loop_
_entity.id
_entity.type
_entity.pdbx_description
1 polymer ?
#
loop_
_entity_poly.entity_id
_entity_poly.type
_entity_poly.pdbx_seq_one_letter_code
_entity_poly.pdbx_strand_id
1 'polypeptide(L)'
;HFFNSYKTMTGSSNYKFGVLAKIVKHMRSRHQEGDDHPLSVEEILDETNQLDASSKIKHWLLSEALTNNPKIEVTLDGKFLFKPSYRIRDRKNLLKLLKQHDLKGLGGILLEDIQESLPHCEKALKILQDEIIYIIRPIDKKKIVFYNDKTATLPIDEEFQKLWRSAAVESVDDQKIEEYLEKQVD
;
A
#
# COMPACT_ATOMS: atom_id res chain seq x y z
N HIS A 1 -11.38 10.49 0.66
CA HIS A 1 -11.85 11.37 1.76
C HIS A 1 -10.93 11.27 2.99
N PHE A 2 -9.66 11.71 2.91
CA PHE A 2 -8.75 11.72 4.07
C PHE A 2 -7.89 12.99 4.14
N PHE A 3 -8.52 14.14 3.88
CA PHE A 3 -7.94 15.44 4.20
C PHE A 3 -9.04 16.30 4.83
N ASN A 4 -9.10 16.31 6.17
CA ASN A 4 -9.56 17.43 7.01
C ASN A 4 -9.94 16.92 8.40
N SER A 5 -9.07 17.08 9.39
CA SER A 5 -9.44 17.19 10.82
C SER A 5 -8.30 17.72 11.72
N TYR A 6 -7.39 18.56 11.22
CA TYR A 6 -6.35 19.20 12.06
C TYR A 6 -6.49 20.72 12.16
N LYS A 7 -7.68 21.26 11.88
CA LYS A 7 -7.94 22.69 12.02
C LYS A 7 -8.59 22.94 13.38
N THR A 8 -7.76 23.14 14.40
CA THR A 8 -7.87 24.16 15.46
C THR A 8 -7.03 23.75 16.68
N MET A 9 -5.89 24.43 16.91
CA MET A 9 -5.45 24.93 18.22
C MET A 9 -4.11 25.66 18.05
N THR A 10 -3.86 26.63 18.92
CA THR A 10 -2.92 27.74 18.82
C THR A 10 -1.46 27.36 19.15
N GLY A 11 -0.51 27.80 18.30
CA GLY A 11 0.92 28.01 18.58
C GLY A 11 1.76 26.84 19.13
N SER A 12 1.53 26.46 20.39
CA SER A 12 2.24 25.39 21.11
C SER A 12 1.76 23.98 20.72
N SER A 13 0.51 23.86 20.26
CA SER A 13 -0.05 22.64 19.67
C SER A 13 0.72 22.21 18.41
N ASN A 14 1.08 23.18 17.56
CA ASN A 14 1.75 22.90 16.29
C ASN A 14 3.12 22.27 16.48
N TYR A 15 3.89 22.72 17.48
CA TYR A 15 5.19 22.12 17.78
C TYR A 15 5.06 20.67 18.25
N LYS A 16 4.19 20.37 19.23
CA LYS A 16 4.02 18.99 19.72
C LYS A 16 3.54 18.02 18.62
N PHE A 17 2.68 18.48 17.71
CA PHE A 17 2.26 17.68 16.56
C PHE A 17 3.36 17.53 15.51
N GLY A 18 4.22 18.54 15.35
CA GLY A 18 5.44 18.43 14.54
C GLY A 18 6.41 17.38 15.09
N VAL A 19 6.59 17.33 16.42
CA VAL A 19 7.37 16.28 17.10
C VAL A 19 6.78 14.90 16.79
N LEU A 20 5.48 14.71 17.00
CA LEU A 20 4.82 13.44 16.71
C LEU A 20 4.96 13.03 15.23
N ALA A 21 4.79 13.96 14.30
CA ALA A 21 4.91 13.67 12.88
C ALA A 21 6.33 13.23 12.51
N LYS A 22 7.36 13.84 13.11
CA LYS A 22 8.76 13.45 12.91
C LYS A 22 9.04 12.06 13.48
N ILE A 23 8.51 11.75 14.67
CA ILE A 23 8.57 10.40 15.27
C ILE A 23 7.95 9.37 14.34
N VAL A 24 6.70 9.55 13.91
CA VAL A 24 6.00 8.57 13.06
C VAL A 24 6.73 8.38 11.73
N LYS A 25 7.25 9.46 11.14
CA LYS A 25 8.06 9.39 9.91
C LYS A 25 9.34 8.59 10.12
N HIS A 26 10.03 8.79 11.25
CA HIS A 26 11.25 8.07 11.60
C HIS A 26 10.97 6.57 11.79
N MET A 27 9.95 6.24 12.58
CA MET A 27 9.51 4.85 12.80
C MET A 27 9.15 4.15 11.49
N ARG A 28 8.46 4.85 10.57
CA ARG A 28 8.17 4.33 9.23
C ARG A 28 9.45 4.07 8.42
N SER A 29 10.40 5.01 8.42
CA SER A 29 11.66 4.87 7.66
C SER A 29 12.46 3.65 8.14
N ARG A 30 12.58 3.48 9.46
CA ARG A 30 13.24 2.32 10.07
C ARG A 30 12.61 1.00 9.65
N HIS A 31 11.27 0.91 9.73
CA HIS A 31 10.55 -0.26 9.26
C HIS A 31 10.81 -0.55 7.77
N GLN A 32 10.81 0.48 6.91
CA GLN A 32 11.09 0.33 5.48
C GLN A 32 12.54 -0.11 5.18
N GLU A 33 13.46 0.22 6.07
CA GLU A 33 14.87 -0.23 6.04
C GLU A 33 15.06 -1.63 6.64
N GLY A 34 14.00 -2.25 7.18
CA GLY A 34 14.05 -3.57 7.82
C GLY A 34 14.49 -3.53 9.28
N ASP A 35 14.55 -2.34 9.88
CA ASP A 35 14.81 -2.16 11.30
C ASP A 35 13.49 -2.13 12.09
N ASP A 36 13.13 -3.30 12.62
CA ASP A 36 11.92 -3.54 13.42
C ASP A 36 12.22 -3.69 14.92
N HIS A 37 13.33 -3.18 15.44
CA HIS A 37 13.57 -3.26 16.89
C HIS A 37 12.73 -2.21 17.66
N PRO A 38 12.07 -2.59 18.77
CA PRO A 38 11.25 -1.66 19.54
C PRO A 38 12.10 -0.61 20.24
N LEU A 39 11.62 0.63 20.26
CA LEU A 39 12.29 1.76 20.90
C LEU A 39 11.43 2.39 22.00
N SER A 40 12.08 2.85 23.06
CA SER A 40 11.51 3.76 24.05
C SER A 40 11.35 5.17 23.49
N VAL A 41 10.55 6.01 24.16
CA VAL A 41 10.39 7.42 23.75
C VAL A 41 11.70 8.17 23.82
N GLU A 42 12.55 7.86 24.79
CA GLU A 42 13.87 8.46 24.96
C GLU A 42 14.78 8.12 23.79
N GLU A 43 14.85 6.84 23.39
CA GLU A 43 15.64 6.40 22.22
C GLU A 43 15.12 7.04 20.92
N ILE A 44 13.80 7.09 20.72
CA ILE A 44 13.19 7.75 19.55
C ILE A 44 13.55 9.24 19.51
N LEU A 45 13.46 9.94 20.64
CA LEU A 45 13.76 11.37 20.71
C LEU A 45 15.26 11.64 20.52
N ASP A 46 16.13 10.72 20.92
CA ASP A 46 17.57 10.79 20.64
C ASP A 46 17.83 10.65 19.13
N GLU A 47 17.35 9.58 18.51
CA GLU A 47 17.54 9.32 17.08
C GLU A 47 16.92 10.41 16.18
N THR A 48 15.84 11.03 16.61
CA THR A 48 15.19 12.13 15.88
C THR A 48 15.81 13.51 16.16
N ASN A 49 16.83 13.60 17.01
CA ASN A 49 17.44 14.86 17.50
C ASN A 49 16.39 15.81 18.12
N GLN A 50 15.58 15.30 19.05
CA GLN A 50 14.48 16.00 19.73
C GLN A 50 14.56 15.87 21.27
N LEU A 51 15.76 15.64 21.80
CA LEU A 51 16.00 15.51 23.25
C LEU A 51 15.62 16.77 24.05
N ASP A 52 15.65 17.93 23.38
CA ASP A 52 15.26 19.25 23.89
C ASP A 52 13.75 19.40 24.13
N ALA A 53 12.94 18.42 23.73
CA ALA A 53 11.51 18.41 23.99
C ALA A 53 11.22 18.54 25.50
N SER A 54 10.37 19.51 25.85
CA SER A 54 9.98 19.76 27.24
C SER A 54 9.33 18.52 27.89
N SER A 55 9.45 18.37 29.21
CA SER A 55 8.87 17.24 29.97
C SER A 55 7.35 17.08 29.75
N LYS A 56 6.63 18.18 29.51
CA LYS A 56 5.20 18.15 29.18
C LYS A 56 4.91 17.43 27.86
N ILE A 57 5.77 17.59 26.86
CA ILE A 57 5.64 16.94 25.55
C ILE A 57 5.98 15.46 25.67
N LYS A 58 7.06 15.12 26.39
CA LYS A 58 7.43 13.71 26.66
C LYS A 58 6.30 12.95 27.36
N HIS A 59 5.69 13.56 28.38
CA HIS A 59 4.55 12.98 29.07
C HIS A 59 3.35 12.78 28.13
N TRP A 60 2.98 13.79 27.34
CA TRP A 60 1.89 13.69 26.36
C TRP A 60 2.14 12.62 25.29
N LEU A 61 3.40 12.44 24.83
CA LEU A 61 3.76 11.39 23.89
C LEU A 61 3.50 9.99 24.46
N LEU A 62 3.94 9.75 25.70
CA LEU A 62 3.79 8.47 26.41
C LEU A 62 2.34 8.17 26.79
N SER A 63 1.61 9.14 27.33
CA SER A 63 0.28 8.92 27.89
C SER A 63 -0.83 8.89 26.84
N GLU A 64 -0.65 9.61 25.73
CA GLU A 64 -1.74 9.90 24.80
C GLU A 64 -1.32 9.71 23.34
N ALA A 65 -0.29 10.42 22.88
CA ALA A 65 -0.06 10.57 21.45
C ALA A 65 0.39 9.28 20.77
N LEU A 66 1.34 8.54 21.34
CA LEU A 66 1.85 7.30 20.75
C LEU A 66 0.88 6.13 20.96
N THR A 67 0.28 6.06 22.15
CA THR A 67 -0.69 5.00 22.50
C THR A 67 -1.96 5.07 21.67
N ASN A 68 -2.41 6.26 21.28
CA ASN A 68 -3.61 6.44 20.45
C ASN A 68 -3.30 6.51 18.94
N ASN A 69 -2.04 6.41 18.51
CA ASN A 69 -1.69 6.53 17.10
C ASN A 69 -1.95 5.22 16.35
N PRO A 70 -2.77 5.20 15.27
CA PRO A 70 -3.07 3.97 14.54
C PRO A 70 -1.87 3.37 13.80
N LYS A 71 -0.80 4.14 13.61
CA LYS A 71 0.45 3.74 12.94
C LYS A 71 1.56 3.35 13.92
N ILE A 72 1.25 3.28 15.22
CA ILE A 72 2.19 2.83 16.25
C ILE A 72 1.59 1.62 16.98
N GLU A 73 2.44 0.65 17.30
CA GLU A 73 2.11 -0.50 18.14
C GLU A 73 2.94 -0.42 19.42
N VAL A 74 2.30 -0.64 20.56
CA VAL A 74 2.96 -0.65 21.88
C VAL A 74 3.24 -2.11 22.26
N THR A 75 4.50 -2.42 22.54
CA THR A 75 4.92 -3.74 22.96
C THR A 75 4.66 -3.97 24.45
N LEU A 76 4.71 -5.22 24.90
CA LEU A 76 4.41 -5.59 26.30
C LEU A 76 5.36 -4.94 27.33
N ASP A 77 6.60 -4.64 26.90
CA ASP A 77 7.63 -3.94 27.66
C ASP A 77 7.49 -2.41 27.62
N GLY A 78 6.42 -1.88 27.00
CA GLY A 78 6.14 -0.44 26.94
C GLY A 78 6.96 0.32 25.91
N LYS A 79 7.59 -0.39 24.96
CA LYS A 79 8.28 0.22 23.81
C LYS A 79 7.34 0.37 22.62
N PHE A 80 7.80 1.09 21.60
CA PHE A 80 7.00 1.47 20.44
C PHE A 80 7.59 0.88 19.16
N LEU A 81 6.71 0.42 18.28
CA LEU A 81 7.01 -0.08 16.94
C LEU A 81 6.12 0.61 15.91
N PHE A 82 6.59 0.66 14.66
CA PHE A 82 5.73 1.08 13.56
C PHE A 82 4.68 0.00 13.27
N LYS A 83 3.43 0.43 13.10
CA LYS A 83 2.31 -0.44 12.73
C LYS A 83 1.95 -0.22 11.25
N PRO A 84 2.46 -1.05 10.33
CA PRO A 84 2.14 -0.93 8.91
C PRO A 84 0.69 -1.30 8.62
N SER A 85 0.17 -0.84 7.48
CA SER A 85 -1.17 -1.20 6.99
C SER A 85 -1.34 -2.72 6.85
N TYR A 86 -0.27 -3.41 6.42
CA TYR A 86 -0.22 -4.87 6.31
C TYR A 86 1.01 -5.40 7.02
N ARG A 87 0.88 -6.53 7.74
CA ARG A 87 2.02 -7.20 8.37
C ARG A 87 2.73 -8.11 7.36
N ILE A 88 3.53 -7.52 6.47
CA ILE A 88 4.31 -8.26 5.46
C ILE A 88 5.80 -8.02 5.69
N ARG A 89 6.59 -9.09 5.87
CA ARG A 89 8.03 -8.99 6.14
C ARG A 89 8.90 -9.36 4.96
N ASP A 90 8.37 -10.17 4.06
CA ASP A 90 9.10 -10.68 2.92
C ASP A 90 8.22 -10.78 1.66
N ARG A 91 8.89 -11.06 0.54
CA ARG A 91 8.23 -11.27 -0.75
C ARG A 91 7.20 -12.40 -0.73
N LYS A 92 7.42 -13.45 0.08
CA LYS A 92 6.50 -14.59 0.17
C LYS A 92 5.21 -14.17 0.86
N ASN A 93 5.29 -13.37 1.93
CA ASN A 93 4.13 -12.79 2.60
C ASN A 93 3.37 -11.84 1.69
N LEU A 94 4.07 -11.00 0.91
CA LEU A 94 3.42 -10.13 -0.09
C LEU A 94 2.64 -10.97 -1.12
N LEU A 95 3.26 -11.98 -1.71
CA LEU A 95 2.59 -12.83 -2.69
C LEU A 95 1.40 -13.58 -2.09
N LYS A 96 1.55 -14.11 -0.86
CA LYS A 96 0.46 -14.78 -0.14
C LYS A 96 -0.72 -13.83 0.11
N LEU A 97 -0.43 -12.58 0.48
CA LEU A 97 -1.44 -11.55 0.68
C LEU A 97 -2.18 -11.25 -0.64
N LEU A 98 -1.46 -11.05 -1.74
CA LEU A 98 -2.07 -10.79 -3.05
C LEU A 98 -2.92 -11.96 -3.55
N LYS A 99 -2.44 -13.20 -3.40
CA LYS A 99 -3.23 -14.42 -3.70
C LYS A 99 -4.49 -14.52 -2.85
N GLN A 100 -4.40 -14.18 -1.57
CA GLN A 100 -5.56 -14.22 -0.68
C GLN A 100 -6.58 -13.14 -1.04
N HIS A 101 -6.12 -11.97 -1.46
CA HIS A 101 -6.98 -10.88 -1.95
C HIS A 101 -7.73 -11.29 -3.21
N ASP A 102 -7.04 -11.93 -4.15
CA ASP A 102 -7.61 -12.45 -5.38
C ASP A 102 -8.66 -13.55 -5.10
N LEU A 103 -8.28 -14.57 -4.32
CA LEU A 103 -9.17 -15.70 -3.97
C LEU A 103 -10.42 -15.28 -3.19
N LYS A 104 -10.35 -14.19 -2.41
CA LYS A 104 -11.49 -13.63 -1.67
C LYS A 104 -12.27 -12.56 -2.44
N GLY A 105 -11.84 -12.19 -3.64
CA GLY A 105 -12.46 -11.11 -4.41
C GLY A 105 -12.34 -9.72 -3.77
N LEU A 106 -11.31 -9.49 -2.95
CA LEU A 106 -11.07 -8.20 -2.28
C LEU A 106 -10.41 -7.16 -3.21
N GLY A 107 -9.98 -7.60 -4.39
CA GLY A 107 -9.29 -6.76 -5.38
C GLY A 107 -7.84 -6.44 -4.98
N GLY A 108 -7.23 -5.51 -5.71
CA GLY A 108 -5.82 -5.17 -5.58
C GLY A 108 -5.51 -4.23 -4.42
N ILE A 109 -4.23 -4.17 -4.06
CA ILE A 109 -3.73 -3.36 -2.95
C ILE A 109 -2.99 -2.15 -3.50
N LEU A 110 -3.14 -0.99 -2.86
CA LEU A 110 -2.43 0.21 -3.28
C LEU A 110 -0.91 0.02 -3.14
N LEU A 111 -0.15 0.49 -4.13
CA LEU A 111 1.31 0.40 -4.09
C LEU A 111 1.90 1.14 -2.88
N GLU A 112 1.33 2.28 -2.50
CA GLU A 112 1.76 3.06 -1.33
C GLU A 112 1.64 2.25 -0.02
N ASP A 113 0.58 1.44 0.12
CA ASP A 113 0.39 0.59 1.29
C ASP A 113 1.42 -0.56 1.32
N ILE A 114 1.76 -1.12 0.15
CA ILE A 114 2.81 -2.14 0.03
C ILE A 114 4.18 -1.55 0.34
N GLN A 115 4.49 -0.37 -0.19
CA GLN A 115 5.76 0.32 0.05
C GLN A 115 5.92 0.75 1.51
N GLU A 116 4.81 1.08 2.19
CA GLU A 116 4.80 1.35 3.61
C GLU A 116 5.02 0.09 4.44
N SER A 117 4.47 -1.04 4.00
CA SER A 117 4.38 -2.26 4.80
C SER A 117 5.52 -3.24 4.58
N LEU A 118 6.22 -3.17 3.44
CA LEU A 118 7.25 -4.13 3.05
C LEU A 118 8.65 -3.51 3.15
N PRO A 119 9.54 -4.07 3.99
CA PRO A 119 10.94 -3.68 4.01
C PRO A 119 11.62 -3.89 2.65
N HIS A 120 12.46 -2.93 2.24
CA HIS A 120 13.15 -2.95 0.93
C HIS A 120 12.22 -3.25 -0.26
N CYS A 121 11.03 -2.65 -0.26
CA CYS A 121 9.96 -2.96 -1.20
C CYS A 121 10.39 -3.02 -2.69
N GLU A 122 11.23 -2.10 -3.15
CA GLU A 122 11.67 -2.04 -4.55
C GLU A 122 12.38 -3.32 -5.02
N LYS A 123 13.25 -3.88 -4.16
CA LYS A 123 13.95 -5.13 -4.46
C LYS A 123 12.96 -6.29 -4.55
N ALA A 124 12.02 -6.36 -3.61
CA ALA A 124 11.01 -7.41 -3.59
C ALA A 124 10.06 -7.33 -4.81
N LEU A 125 9.59 -6.13 -5.15
CA LEU A 125 8.71 -5.88 -6.29
C LEU A 125 9.38 -6.19 -7.63
N LYS A 126 10.67 -5.86 -7.78
CA LYS A 126 11.44 -6.20 -8.98
C LYS A 126 11.56 -7.72 -9.19
N ILE A 127 11.73 -8.47 -8.10
CA ILE A 127 11.79 -9.94 -8.19
C ILE A 127 10.41 -10.53 -8.50
N LEU A 128 9.34 -9.94 -7.95
CA LEU A 128 7.96 -10.40 -8.14
C LEU A 128 7.29 -9.86 -9.40
N GLN A 129 8.02 -9.15 -10.27
CA GLN A 129 7.45 -8.44 -11.43
C GLN A 129 6.60 -9.34 -12.34
N ASP A 130 6.94 -10.63 -12.46
CA ASP A 130 6.20 -11.58 -13.30
C ASP A 130 4.95 -12.15 -12.59
N GLU A 131 4.88 -12.04 -11.26
CA GLU A 131 3.78 -12.57 -10.43
C GLU A 131 2.78 -11.49 -10.01
N ILE A 132 3.00 -10.23 -10.40
CA ILE A 132 2.15 -9.10 -10.04
C ILE A 132 1.76 -8.28 -11.27
N ILE A 133 0.56 -7.69 -11.24
CA ILE A 133 0.07 -6.77 -12.28
C ILE A 133 -0.12 -5.38 -11.66
N TYR A 134 0.28 -4.35 -12.39
CA TYR A 134 0.02 -2.96 -12.00
C TYR A 134 -1.14 -2.39 -12.80
N ILE A 135 -2.13 -1.83 -12.11
CA ILE A 135 -3.22 -1.05 -12.70
C ILE A 135 -3.11 0.38 -12.18
N ILE A 136 -3.11 1.34 -13.10
CA ILE A 136 -3.15 2.77 -12.76
C ILE A 136 -4.60 3.19 -12.72
N ARG A 137 -5.09 3.62 -11.56
CA ARG A 137 -6.44 4.11 -11.45
C ARG A 137 -6.55 5.46 -12.18
N PRO A 138 -7.52 5.64 -13.09
CA PRO A 138 -7.57 6.83 -13.95
C PRO A 138 -7.85 8.13 -13.19
N ILE A 139 -8.57 8.06 -12.06
CA ILE A 139 -9.03 9.24 -11.29
C ILE A 139 -7.93 9.95 -10.50
N ASP A 140 -7.03 9.19 -9.86
CA ASP A 140 -6.01 9.68 -8.93
C ASP A 140 -4.58 9.31 -9.37
N LYS A 141 -4.45 8.60 -10.51
CA LYS A 141 -3.19 8.07 -11.05
C LYS A 141 -2.42 7.19 -10.05
N LYS A 142 -3.09 6.66 -9.02
CA LYS A 142 -2.48 5.75 -8.06
C LYS A 142 -2.29 4.38 -8.68
N LYS A 143 -1.15 3.75 -8.36
CA LYS A 143 -0.83 2.38 -8.76
C LYS A 143 -1.46 1.40 -7.78
N ILE A 144 -2.17 0.42 -8.30
CA ILE A 144 -2.75 -0.71 -7.57
C ILE A 144 -2.04 -1.97 -8.06
N VAL A 145 -1.63 -2.81 -7.13
CA VAL A 145 -0.93 -4.08 -7.36
C VAL A 145 -1.92 -5.22 -7.20
N PHE A 146 -1.98 -6.10 -8.20
CA PHE A 146 -2.78 -7.32 -8.23
C PHE A 146 -1.87 -8.53 -8.31
N TYR A 147 -2.41 -9.69 -7.93
CA TYR A 147 -1.78 -10.98 -8.24
C TYR A 147 -1.93 -11.27 -9.74
N ASN A 148 -0.85 -11.71 -10.39
CA ASN A 148 -0.89 -12.19 -11.78
C ASN A 148 -1.19 -13.70 -11.79
N ASP A 149 -2.43 -14.08 -12.09
CA ASP A 149 -2.74 -15.50 -12.28
C ASP A 149 -2.23 -16.00 -13.63
N LYS A 150 -1.08 -16.66 -13.60
CA LYS A 150 -0.45 -17.25 -14.80
C LYS A 150 -1.25 -18.39 -15.41
N THR A 151 -2.21 -18.98 -14.69
CA THR A 151 -3.03 -20.07 -15.24
C THR A 151 -3.95 -19.60 -16.37
N ALA A 152 -4.27 -18.31 -16.42
CA ALA A 152 -5.11 -17.68 -17.43
C ALA A 152 -4.31 -16.97 -18.54
N THR A 153 -2.98 -17.09 -18.56
CA THR A 153 -2.16 -16.38 -19.55
C THR A 153 -2.14 -17.14 -20.89
N LEU A 154 -2.76 -16.55 -21.90
CA LEU A 154 -2.70 -17.02 -23.29
C LEU A 154 -1.81 -16.06 -24.10
N PRO A 155 -0.57 -16.43 -24.43
CA PRO A 155 0.26 -15.62 -25.32
C PRO A 155 -0.33 -15.66 -26.74
N ILE A 156 -0.66 -14.48 -27.27
CA ILE A 156 -1.21 -14.31 -28.63
C ILE A 156 -0.32 -13.32 -29.37
N ASP A 157 0.11 -13.67 -30.58
CA ASP A 157 0.94 -12.78 -31.40
C ASP A 157 0.25 -11.45 -31.71
N GLU A 158 1.05 -10.39 -31.84
CA GLU A 158 0.52 -9.04 -32.11
C GLU A 158 -0.31 -8.96 -33.38
N GLU A 159 -0.01 -9.78 -34.39
CA GLU A 159 -0.77 -9.85 -35.64
C GLU A 159 -2.21 -10.30 -35.39
N PHE A 160 -2.41 -11.38 -34.62
CA PHE A 160 -3.74 -11.84 -34.24
C PHE A 160 -4.46 -10.84 -33.33
N GLN A 161 -3.75 -10.15 -32.44
CA GLN A 161 -4.35 -9.07 -31.64
C GLN A 161 -4.84 -7.90 -32.51
N LYS A 162 -4.08 -7.53 -33.55
CA LYS A 162 -4.48 -6.49 -34.51
C LYS A 162 -5.68 -6.92 -35.33
N LEU A 163 -5.66 -8.16 -35.83
CA LEU A 163 -6.78 -8.73 -36.56
C LEU A 163 -8.05 -8.76 -35.70
N TRP A 164 -7.95 -9.21 -34.45
CA TRP A 164 -9.06 -9.22 -33.50
C TRP A 164 -9.64 -7.82 -33.28
N ARG A 165 -8.80 -6.80 -33.05
CA ARG A 165 -9.26 -5.40 -32.88
C ARG A 165 -9.80 -4.77 -34.16
N SER A 166 -9.44 -5.30 -35.33
CA SER A 166 -9.92 -4.79 -36.63
C SER A 166 -11.36 -5.20 -36.95
N ALA A 167 -11.88 -6.24 -36.29
CA ALA A 167 -13.27 -6.66 -36.43
C ALA A 167 -14.20 -5.62 -35.78
N ALA A 168 -14.91 -4.84 -36.61
CA ALA A 168 -15.84 -3.81 -36.14
C ALA A 168 -17.18 -4.43 -35.71
N VAL A 169 -17.26 -4.86 -34.45
CA VAL A 169 -18.48 -5.39 -33.83
C VAL A 169 -19.26 -4.34 -33.03
N GLU A 170 -18.67 -3.19 -32.70
CA GLU A 170 -19.32 -2.15 -31.86
C GLU A 170 -20.58 -1.52 -32.47
N SER A 171 -20.75 -1.59 -33.80
CA SER A 171 -21.89 -1.02 -34.52
C SER A 171 -22.86 -2.07 -35.08
N VAL A 172 -22.66 -3.35 -34.75
CA VAL A 172 -23.49 -4.45 -35.28
C VAL A 172 -24.44 -4.91 -34.19
N ASP A 173 -25.70 -5.07 -34.56
CA ASP A 173 -26.75 -5.58 -33.68
C ASP A 173 -26.59 -7.09 -33.46
N ASP A 174 -26.77 -7.56 -32.22
CA ASP A 174 -26.60 -8.97 -31.83
C ASP A 174 -27.40 -9.93 -32.74
N GLN A 175 -28.61 -9.53 -33.16
CA GLN A 175 -29.48 -10.35 -34.02
C GLN A 175 -28.87 -10.53 -35.43
N LYS A 176 -28.19 -9.51 -35.95
CA LYS A 176 -27.47 -9.60 -37.23
C LYS A 176 -26.20 -10.45 -37.14
N ILE A 177 -25.56 -10.48 -35.97
CA ILE A 177 -24.40 -11.35 -35.72
C ILE A 177 -24.87 -12.81 -35.73
N GLU A 178 -25.98 -13.11 -35.07
CA GLU A 178 -26.57 -14.45 -35.03
C GLU A 178 -26.97 -14.95 -36.43
N GLU A 179 -27.69 -14.15 -37.21
CA GLU A 179 -28.03 -14.49 -38.61
C GLU A 179 -26.79 -14.70 -39.50
N TYR A 180 -25.70 -13.96 -39.27
CA TYR A 180 -24.45 -14.13 -40.01
C TYR A 180 -23.74 -15.44 -39.64
N LEU A 181 -23.76 -15.80 -38.35
CA LEU A 181 -23.18 -17.05 -37.86
C LEU A 181 -23.95 -18.27 -38.40
N GLU A 182 -25.28 -18.25 -38.40
CA GLU A 182 -26.10 -19.35 -38.93
C GLU A 182 -25.83 -19.63 -40.42
N LYS A 183 -25.60 -18.58 -41.22
CA LYS A 183 -25.29 -18.72 -42.65
C LYS A 183 -23.90 -19.29 -42.97
N GLN A 184 -22.99 -19.34 -41.99
CA GLN A 184 -21.62 -19.84 -42.15
C GLN A 184 -21.47 -21.30 -41.69
N VAL A 185 -22.52 -21.91 -41.13
CA VAL A 185 -22.50 -23.29 -40.57
C VAL A 185 -22.91 -24.35 -41.60
N ASP A 186 -23.32 -23.96 -42.82
CA ASP A 186 -23.50 -24.84 -43.99
C ASP A 186 -22.26 -24.85 -44.90
#